data_AF-A0AAU4XTF0-F1
#
_entry.id   AF-A0AAU4XTF0-F1
#
_cell.length_a   1.000
_cell.length_b   1.000
_cell.length_c   1.000
_cell.angle_alpha   90.00
_cell.angle_beta   90.00
_cell.angle_gamma   90.00
#
_symmetry.space_group_name_H-M   'P 1'
#
loop_
_entity.id
_entity.type
_entity.pdbx_description
1 polymer ?
#
loop_
_entity_poly.entity_id
_entity_poly.type
_entity_poly.pdbx_seq_one_letter_code
_entity_poly.pdbx_strand_id
1 'polypeptide(L)' 'MPLVQPVVIYPPAADGGRRVRAGDHFLGMAYGLLDVAEFLREAGMDDADEAFVESSALIEWRGGGPGTWEHGPERR' A
#
# COMPACT_ATOMS: atom_id res chain seq x y z
N MET A 1 19.27 2.75 -2.03
CA MET A 1 18.73 2.48 -3.38
C MET A 1 17.23 2.40 -3.24
N PRO A 2 16.43 3.20 -3.96
CA PRO A 2 14.99 3.09 -3.88
C PRO A 2 14.54 1.72 -4.41
N LEU A 3 13.38 1.25 -3.96
CA LEU A 3 12.91 -0.13 -4.15
C LEU A 3 12.89 -0.54 -5.64
N VAL A 4 13.87 -1.35 -6.05
CA VAL A 4 13.84 -2.12 -7.31
C VAL A 4 12.93 -3.35 -7.22
N GLN A 5 12.17 -3.47 -6.12
CA GLN A 5 11.35 -4.62 -5.81
C GLN A 5 9.87 -4.24 -5.88
N PRO A 6 9.01 -5.09 -6.47
CA PRO A 6 7.57 -4.89 -6.45
C PRO A 6 7.06 -4.73 -5.03
N VAL A 7 6.13 -3.80 -4.86
CA VAL A 7 5.40 -3.61 -3.61
C VAL A 7 4.20 -4.53 -3.66
N VAL A 8 4.08 -5.46 -2.72
CA VAL A 8 2.98 -6.40 -2.65
C VAL A 8 2.07 -6.02 -1.50
N ILE A 9 0.80 -5.77 -1.82
CA ILE A 9 -0.25 -5.48 -0.85
C ILE A 9 -1.16 -6.70 -0.76
N TYR A 10 -1.23 -7.29 0.43
CA TYR A 10 -2.00 -8.51 0.66
C TYR A 10 -3.50 -8.22 0.82
N PRO A 11 -4.35 -9.27 0.79
CA PRO A 11 -5.78 -9.12 1.06
C PRO A 11 -6.05 -8.46 2.42
N PRO A 12 -7.21 -7.82 2.61
CA PRO A 12 -7.62 -7.30 3.91
C PRO A 12 -7.56 -8.39 4.98
N ALA A 13 -6.97 -8.06 6.13
CA ALA A 13 -7.00 -8.89 7.32
C ALA A 13 -8.30 -8.68 8.09
N ALA A 14 -8.50 -9.46 9.16
CA ALA A 14 -9.72 -9.39 9.97
C ALA A 14 -9.94 -8.02 10.67
N ASP A 15 -8.90 -7.22 10.82
CA ASP A 15 -8.94 -5.85 11.34
C ASP A 15 -9.20 -4.79 10.24
N GLY A 16 -9.38 -5.24 8.99
CA GLY A 16 -9.60 -4.41 7.82
C GLY A 16 -8.33 -3.79 7.22
N GLY A 17 -7.18 -3.95 7.87
CA GLY A 17 -5.89 -3.49 7.37
C GLY A 17 -5.32 -4.41 6.28
N ARG A 18 -4.45 -3.87 5.44
CA ARG A 18 -3.70 -4.62 4.43
C ARG A 18 -2.22 -4.60 4.75
N ARG A 19 -1.59 -5.77 4.68
CA ARG A 19 -0.15 -5.92 4.87
C ARG A 19 0.60 -5.41 3.63
N VAL A 20 1.55 -4.49 3.82
CA VAL A 20 2.39 -3.91 2.76
C VAL A 20 3.80 -4.46 2.86
N ARG A 21 4.35 -4.98 1.75
CA ARG A 21 5.73 -5.47 1.66
C ARG A 21 6.42 -4.95 0.42
N ALA A 22 7.72 -4.73 0.50
CA ALA A 22 8.57 -4.52 -0.67
C ALA A 22 9.61 -5.65 -0.73
N GLY A 23 9.40 -6.62 -1.63
CA GLY A 23 10.12 -7.89 -1.60
C GLY A 23 10.03 -8.59 -0.24
N ASP A 24 11.18 -8.85 0.36
CA ASP A 24 11.28 -9.50 1.68
C ASP A 24 11.14 -8.54 2.87
N HIS A 25 10.98 -7.24 2.63
CA HIS A 25 10.83 -6.25 3.68
C HIS A 25 9.36 -6.01 4.03
N PHE A 26 9.02 -6.04 5.32
CA PHE A 26 7.72 -5.64 5.82
C PHE A 26 7.71 -4.14 6.08
N LEU A 27 6.84 -3.41 5.36
CA LEU A 27 6.74 -1.96 5.51
C LEU A 27 5.72 -1.57 6.58
N GLY A 28 4.58 -2.27 6.66
CA GLY A 28 3.57 -1.97 7.67
C GLY A 28 2.18 -2.54 7.36
N MET A 29 1.23 -2.26 8.26
CA MET A 29 -0.20 -2.48 8.04
C MET A 29 -0.83 -1.15 7.63
N ALA A 30 -1.38 -1.08 6.42
CA ALA A 30 -2.08 0.08 5.89
C ALA A 30 -3.60 -0.07 6.06
N TYR A 31 -4.30 1.03 6.27
CA TYR A 31 -5.76 1.10 6.34
C TYR A 31 -6.35 2.00 5.22
N GLY A 32 -5.49 2.48 4.33
CA GLY A 32 -5.88 3.23 3.14
C GLY A 32 -4.68 3.49 2.23
N LEU A 33 -4.92 4.21 1.12
CA LEU A 33 -3.87 4.54 0.14
C LEU A 33 -2.82 5.49 0.73
N LEU A 34 -3.24 6.42 1.61
CA LEU A 34 -2.32 7.35 2.27
C LEU A 34 -1.27 6.61 3.11
N ASP A 35 -1.66 5.64 3.93
CA ASP A 35 -0.72 4.85 4.73
C ASP A 35 0.31 4.12 3.85
N VAL A 36 -0.14 3.59 2.71
CA VAL A 36 0.77 2.97 1.74
C VAL A 36 1.76 4.00 1.20
N ALA A 37 1.30 5.18 0.82
CA ALA A 37 2.16 6.25 0.31
C ALA A 37 3.20 6.68 1.36
N GLU A 38 2.81 6.83 2.62
CA GLU A 38 3.73 7.11 3.74
C GLU A 38 4.81 6.04 3.84
N PHE A 39 4.46 4.75 3.81
CA PHE A 39 5.43 3.66 3.83
C PHE A 39 6.38 3.66 2.64
N LEU A 40 5.91 4.04 1.45
CA LEU A 40 6.76 4.14 0.27
C LEU A 40 7.74 5.32 0.38
N ARG A 41 7.29 6.45 0.93
CA ARG A 41 8.16 7.60 1.24
C ARG A 41 9.26 7.22 2.23
N GLU A 42 8.90 6.54 3.31
CA GLU A 42 9.88 6.02 4.28
C GLU A 42 10.86 5.01 3.66
N ALA A 43 10.43 4.27 2.63
CA ALA A 43 11.27 3.36 1.86
C ALA A 43 12.09 4.04 0.73
N GLY A 44 12.05 5.37 0.63
CA GLY A 44 12.84 6.18 -0.30
C GLY A 44 12.15 6.50 -1.63
N MET A 45 10.82 6.40 -1.71
CA MET A 45 10.02 6.98 -2.80
C MET A 45 9.42 8.31 -2.34
N ASP A 46 10.24 9.34 -2.20
CA ASP A 46 9.86 10.61 -1.56
C ASP A 46 8.64 11.30 -2.19
N ASP A 47 8.37 11.06 -3.49
CA ASP A 47 7.24 11.62 -4.23
C ASP A 47 5.97 10.74 -4.23
N ALA A 48 5.94 9.65 -3.45
CA ALA A 48 4.78 8.77 -3.42
C ALA A 48 3.55 9.45 -2.77
N ASP A 49 2.43 9.44 -3.49
CA ASP A 49 1.11 9.90 -3.06
C ASP A 49 0.02 8.85 -3.35
N GLU A 50 -1.23 9.15 -2.98
CA GLU A 50 -2.36 8.22 -3.17
C GLU A 50 -2.62 7.89 -4.64
N ALA A 51 -2.46 8.86 -5.55
CA ALA A 51 -2.68 8.68 -6.99
C ALA A 51 -1.61 7.76 -7.60
N PHE A 52 -0.35 7.91 -7.17
CA PHE A 52 0.72 6.99 -7.49
C PHE A 52 0.38 5.59 -6.97
N VAL A 53 -0.03 5.45 -5.72
CA VAL A 53 -0.38 4.14 -5.14
C VAL A 53 -1.56 3.46 -5.88
N GLU A 54 -2.55 4.25 -6.29
CA GLU A 54 -3.74 3.73 -6.99
C GLU A 54 -3.41 3.22 -8.40
N SER A 55 -2.49 3.87 -9.11
CA SER A 55 -2.26 3.63 -10.54
C SER A 55 -0.92 2.96 -10.88
N SER A 56 0.01 2.87 -9.93
CA SER A 56 1.37 2.40 -10.17
C SER A 56 1.43 0.90 -10.44
N ALA A 57 2.02 0.53 -11.58
CA ALA A 57 2.34 -0.86 -11.92
C ALA A 57 3.42 -1.49 -11.01
N LEU A 58 4.05 -0.69 -10.14
CA LEU A 58 4.99 -1.19 -9.12
C LEU A 58 4.26 -1.91 -7.99
N ILE A 59 2.96 -1.66 -7.82
CA ILE A 59 2.16 -2.19 -6.72
C ILE A 59 1.31 -3.36 -7.21
N GLU A 60 1.60 -4.55 -6.69
CA GLU A 60 0.80 -5.74 -6.86
C GLU A 60 -0.26 -5.82 -5.75
N TRP A 61 -1.52 -5.71 -6.16
CA TRP A 61 -2.66 -5.86 -5.27
C TRP A 61 -3.16 -7.31 -5.23
N ARG A 62 -3.27 -7.89 -4.03
CA ARG A 62 -3.85 -9.22 -3.80
C ARG A 62 -5.17 -9.08 -3.04
N GLY A 63 -6.16 -9.91 -3.38
CA GLY A 63 -7.47 -9.89 -2.72
C GLY A 63 -8.25 -8.59 -2.95
N GLY A 64 -8.27 -8.10 -4.20
CA GLY A 64 -8.89 -6.83 -4.57
C GLY A 64 -7.88 -5.71 -4.79
N GLY A 65 -8.27 -4.72 -5.58
CA GLY A 65 -7.44 -3.60 -5.99
C GLY A 65 -7.41 -2.41 -4.99
N PRO A 66 -6.90 -1.25 -5.41
CA PRO A 66 -6.72 -0.08 -4.55
C PRO A 66 -8.00 0.47 -3.92
N GLY A 67 -9.18 0.16 -4.50
CA GLY A 67 -10.48 0.54 -3.95
C GLY A 67 -11.09 -0.47 -2.95
N THR A 68 -10.43 -1.58 -2.66
CA THR A 68 -11.01 -2.65 -1.82
C THR A 68 -10.45 -2.58 -0.39
N TRP A 69 -11.25 -2.07 0.55
CA TRP A 69 -10.91 -2.00 1.97
C TRP A 69 -12.16 -2.36 2.80
N GLU A 70 -12.00 -3.14 3.88
CA GLU A 70 -13.14 -3.58 4.74
C GLU A 70 -13.74 -2.42 5.53
N HIS A 71 -12.91 -1.45 5.90
CA HIS A 71 -13.33 -0.16 6.40
C HIS A 71 -12.88 0.86 5.37
N GLY A 72 -13.69 1.04 4.31
CA GLY A 72 -13.47 2.11 3.34
C GLY A 72 -13.30 3.44 4.07
N PRO A 73 -12.62 4.44 3.46
CA PRO A 73 -12.39 5.71 4.11
C PRO A 73 -13.74 6.23 4.59
N GLU A 74 -13.91 6.37 5.90
CA GLU A 74 -15.00 7.17 6.43
C GLU A 74 -14.84 8.54 5.78
N ARG A 75 -15.69 8.81 4.79
CA ARG A 75 -15.86 10.15 4.23
C ARG A 75 -16.31 11.04 5.39
N ARG A 76 -15.35 11.66 6.08
CA ARG A 76 -15.61 12.83 6.92
C ARG A 76 -15.58 14.09 6.08
#